data_AF-A0A292EEU1-F1
#
_entry.id   AF-A0A292EEU1-F1
#
_cell.length_a   1.000
_cell.length_b   1.000
_cell.length_c   1.000
_cell.angle_alpha   90.00
_cell.angle_beta   90.00
_cell.angle_gamma   90.00
#
_symmetry.space_group_name_H-M   'P 1'
#
loop_
_entity.id
_entity.type
_entity.pdbx_description
1 polymer ?
#
loop_
_entity_poly.entity_id
_entity_poly.type
_entity_poly.pdbx_seq_one_letter_code
_entity_poly.pdbx_strand_id
1 'polypeptide(L)'
;MWELPLVLIMKSTCLINIRRIFPFDSGAFHSSRLPSYVSRFEHEGYEVANRKGAIDLLIDIFFGDDKAYFHGRSKSRDDITRRNGLNVRHAQVLALCALYNREQLEADDRALAIEIQTDQDVIIKDNLMGVILPRPYFDDSDLRKFFKENGVIVKQYDTYPINSEGYIAEVYTAVKSIYEKKGLIDG
;
A
#
# COMPACT_ATOMS: atom_id res chain seq x y z
N MET A 1 -16.68 13.46 -12.93
CA MET A 1 -16.61 12.06 -13.39
C MET A 1 -15.18 11.63 -13.75
N TRP A 2 -14.13 12.26 -13.20
CA TRP A 2 -12.72 11.97 -13.50
C TRP A 2 -11.92 11.48 -12.27
N GLU A 3 -12.56 11.41 -11.10
CA GLU A 3 -11.94 11.08 -9.81
C GLU A 3 -12.37 9.68 -9.31
N LEU A 4 -12.44 8.70 -10.22
CA LEU A 4 -12.76 7.33 -9.84
C LEU A 4 -11.47 6.51 -9.65
N PRO A 5 -11.38 5.69 -8.59
CA PRO A 5 -10.21 4.86 -8.35
C PRO A 5 -9.80 3.97 -9.54
N LEU A 6 -8.55 4.10 -9.98
CA LEU A 6 -7.92 3.15 -10.88
C LEU A 6 -6.72 2.55 -10.16
N VAL A 7 -6.66 1.22 -10.09
CA VAL A 7 -5.59 0.50 -9.40
C VAL A 7 -4.87 -0.41 -10.36
N LEU A 8 -3.55 -0.24 -10.42
CA LEU A 8 -2.64 -1.11 -11.16
C LEU A 8 -1.98 -2.09 -10.18
N ILE A 9 -2.01 -3.37 -10.50
CA ILE A 9 -1.29 -4.41 -9.76
C ILE A 9 -0.05 -4.78 -10.58
N MET A 10 1.12 -4.50 -10.02
CA MET A 10 2.41 -4.61 -10.69
C MET A 10 3.26 -5.72 -10.09
N LYS A 11 4.08 -6.40 -10.90
CA LYS A 11 5.19 -7.22 -10.41
C LYS A 11 6.22 -6.31 -9.74
N SER A 12 6.85 -6.76 -8.66
CA SER A 12 7.95 -6.03 -8.01
C SER A 12 9.14 -5.77 -8.94
N THR A 13 9.31 -6.57 -10.00
CA THR A 13 10.30 -6.36 -11.07
C THR A 13 10.07 -5.09 -11.91
N CYS A 14 8.95 -4.37 -11.73
CA CYS A 14 8.75 -3.06 -12.36
C CYS A 14 9.64 -1.97 -11.75
N LEU A 15 10.20 -2.21 -10.57
CA LEU A 15 11.06 -1.29 -9.83
C LEU A 15 12.52 -1.64 -10.11
N ILE A 16 13.17 -0.87 -10.97
CA ILE A 16 14.59 -1.07 -11.30
C ILE A 16 15.50 -0.48 -10.21
N ASN A 17 15.15 0.72 -9.72
CA ASN A 17 15.91 1.43 -8.71
C ASN A 17 14.98 2.04 -7.67
N ILE A 18 15.08 1.59 -6.43
CA ILE A 18 14.31 2.17 -5.32
C ILE A 18 15.16 3.25 -4.69
N ARG A 19 14.68 4.50 -4.75
CA ARG A 19 15.36 5.66 -4.17
C ARG A 19 15.02 5.81 -2.69
N ARG A 20 13.74 5.72 -2.33
CA ARG A 20 13.26 5.85 -0.94
C ARG A 20 12.16 4.85 -0.64
N ILE A 21 12.07 4.47 0.63
CA ILE A 21 11.00 3.63 1.16
C ILE A 21 10.57 4.28 2.47
N PHE A 22 9.28 4.58 2.59
CA PHE A 22 8.68 5.12 3.81
C PHE A 22 7.60 4.18 4.34
N PRO A 23 7.45 4.07 5.67
CA PRO A 23 6.44 3.24 6.33
C PRO A 23 5.04 3.87 6.33
N PHE A 24 4.81 4.93 5.56
CA PHE A 24 3.53 5.63 5.39
C PHE A 24 3.59 6.46 4.11
N ASP A 25 2.44 7.00 3.69
CA ASP A 25 2.37 8.04 2.65
C ASP A 25 3.06 9.34 3.13
N SER A 26 4.22 9.64 2.54
CA SER A 26 5.02 10.85 2.77
C SER A 26 4.25 12.13 2.40
N GLY A 27 3.31 12.07 1.45
CA GLY A 27 2.41 13.18 1.15
C GLY A 27 1.44 13.47 2.30
N ALA A 28 0.94 12.44 2.98
CA ALA A 28 0.15 12.58 4.20
C ALA A 28 0.98 13.15 5.37
N PHE A 29 2.26 12.80 5.46
CA PHE A 29 3.20 13.38 6.41
C PHE A 29 3.38 14.89 6.17
N HIS A 30 3.72 15.31 4.95
CA HIS A 30 3.97 16.71 4.60
C HIS A 30 2.72 17.60 4.68
N SER A 31 1.52 17.02 4.50
CA SER A 31 0.24 17.73 4.61
C SER A 31 -0.36 17.73 6.02
N SER A 32 0.41 17.32 7.04
CA SER A 32 -0.01 17.27 8.45
C SER A 32 -1.28 16.45 8.69
N ARG A 33 -1.50 15.41 7.87
CA ARG A 33 -2.63 14.48 8.02
C ARG A 33 -2.31 13.31 8.95
N LEU A 34 -1.02 13.06 9.20
CA LEU A 34 -0.58 12.08 10.19
C LEU A 34 -0.57 12.68 11.61
N PRO A 35 -0.70 11.84 12.67
CA PRO A 35 -0.71 12.33 14.03
C PRO A 35 0.56 13.04 14.44
N SER A 36 0.41 13.98 15.38
CA SER A 36 1.53 14.79 15.88
C SER A 36 2.70 13.97 16.45
N TYR A 37 2.45 12.77 16.96
CA TYR A 37 3.53 11.91 17.48
C TYR A 37 4.43 11.33 16.39
N VAL A 38 3.95 11.26 15.14
CA VAL A 38 4.77 10.89 13.96
C VAL A 38 5.50 12.12 13.43
N SER A 39 4.81 13.25 13.27
CA SER A 39 5.39 14.49 12.73
C SER A 39 6.32 15.25 13.68
N ARG A 40 6.51 14.77 14.92
CA ARG A 40 7.56 15.24 15.85
C ARG A 40 8.98 14.85 15.42
N PHE A 41 9.10 13.87 14.54
CA PHE A 41 10.38 13.43 14.01
C PHE A 41 10.54 13.94 12.59
N GLU A 42 11.79 14.14 12.16
CA GLU A 42 12.08 14.47 10.77
C GLU A 42 11.67 13.33 9.85
N HIS A 43 11.15 13.68 8.68
CA HIS A 43 10.66 12.74 7.67
C HIS A 43 11.72 11.72 7.26
N GLU A 44 12.96 12.19 7.03
CA GLU A 44 14.12 11.37 6.66
C GLU A 44 14.45 10.32 7.71
N GLY A 45 14.08 10.56 8.97
CA GLY A 45 14.26 9.60 10.05
C GLY A 45 13.42 8.33 9.89
N TYR A 46 12.41 8.34 9.02
CA TYR A 46 11.57 7.17 8.69
C TYR A 46 12.00 6.47 7.40
N GLU A 47 12.98 7.00 6.67
CA GLU A 47 13.43 6.39 5.41
C GLU A 47 14.21 5.10 5.68
N VAL A 48 13.84 4.01 5.00
CA VAL A 48 14.45 2.68 5.19
C VAL A 48 15.04 2.06 3.92
N ALA A 49 15.14 2.83 2.82
CA ALA A 49 15.63 2.33 1.53
C ALA A 49 17.08 1.80 1.56
N ASN A 50 17.89 2.29 2.49
CA ASN A 50 19.28 1.84 2.66
C ASN A 50 19.40 0.38 3.15
N ARG A 51 18.29 -0.28 3.51
CA ARG A 51 18.26 -1.66 3.98
C ARG A 51 17.66 -2.60 2.93
N LYS A 52 18.45 -3.59 2.50
CA LYS A 52 17.95 -4.69 1.67
C LYS A 52 16.86 -5.45 2.43
N GLY A 53 15.73 -5.70 1.77
CA GLY A 53 14.56 -6.36 2.39
C GLY A 53 13.81 -5.45 3.38
N ALA A 54 13.92 -4.12 3.25
CA ALA A 54 13.21 -3.19 4.13
C ALA A 54 11.69 -3.38 4.15
N ILE A 55 11.08 -3.69 2.99
CA ILE A 55 9.64 -3.95 2.89
C ILE A 55 9.27 -5.18 3.72
N ASP A 56 9.96 -6.30 3.49
CA ASP A 56 9.75 -7.55 4.23
C ASP A 56 9.97 -7.35 5.74
N LEU A 57 10.96 -6.55 6.11
CA LEU A 57 11.24 -6.21 7.51
C LEU A 57 10.11 -5.37 8.14
N LEU A 58 9.58 -4.38 7.43
CA LEU A 58 8.44 -3.58 7.92
C LEU A 58 7.23 -4.50 8.12
N ILE A 59 6.93 -5.34 7.13
CA ILE A 59 5.82 -6.29 7.20
C ILE A 59 6.03 -7.25 8.38
N ASP A 60 7.20 -7.88 8.51
CA ASP A 60 7.48 -8.80 9.61
C ASP A 60 7.40 -8.11 10.98
N ILE A 61 8.08 -6.97 11.18
CA ILE A 61 8.11 -6.31 12.48
C ILE A 61 6.70 -5.89 12.92
N PHE A 62 5.93 -5.27 12.03
CA PHE A 62 4.69 -4.59 12.40
C PHE A 62 3.42 -5.42 12.18
N PHE A 63 3.42 -6.40 11.27
CA PHE A 63 2.24 -7.19 10.91
C PHE A 63 2.48 -8.70 11.08
N GLY A 64 3.70 -9.16 10.81
CA GLY A 64 4.15 -10.55 10.93
C GLY A 64 4.10 -11.35 9.64
N ASP A 65 3.15 -11.06 8.75
CA ASP A 65 3.07 -11.67 7.43
C ASP A 65 2.29 -10.78 6.45
N ASP A 66 2.39 -11.11 5.15
CA ASP A 66 1.75 -10.36 4.07
C ASP A 66 0.21 -10.33 4.19
N LYS A 67 -0.38 -11.40 4.74
CA LYS A 67 -1.84 -11.51 4.92
C LYS A 67 -2.32 -10.57 6.04
N ALA A 68 -1.58 -10.47 7.13
CA ALA A 68 -1.83 -9.54 8.21
C ALA A 68 -1.67 -8.09 7.74
N TYR A 69 -0.62 -7.80 6.96
CA TYR A 69 -0.42 -6.49 6.33
C TYR A 69 -1.58 -6.12 5.39
N PHE A 70 -1.97 -7.01 4.48
CA PHE A 70 -3.07 -6.78 3.54
C PHE A 70 -4.40 -6.46 4.24
N HIS A 71 -4.65 -7.08 5.39
CA HIS A 71 -5.86 -6.83 6.19
C HIS A 71 -5.70 -5.71 7.24
N GLY A 72 -4.56 -5.02 7.27
CA GLY A 72 -4.29 -3.96 8.25
C GLY A 72 -4.26 -4.44 9.70
N ARG A 73 -3.94 -5.73 9.93
CA ARG A 73 -3.86 -6.34 11.26
C ARG A 73 -2.44 -6.22 11.79
N SER A 74 -2.16 -5.15 12.51
CA SER A 74 -0.86 -4.91 13.13
C SER A 74 -0.67 -5.74 14.41
N LYS A 75 0.59 -6.00 14.75
CA LYS A 75 0.99 -6.53 16.06
C LYS A 75 0.79 -5.45 17.11
N SER A 76 0.43 -5.89 18.32
CA SER A 76 0.30 -4.99 19.45
C SER A 76 1.64 -4.32 19.78
N ARG A 77 1.58 -3.12 20.34
CA ARG A 77 2.78 -2.41 20.83
C ARG A 77 3.59 -3.25 21.82
N ASP A 78 2.92 -3.99 22.70
CA ASP A 78 3.57 -4.85 23.70
C ASP A 78 4.31 -6.00 23.04
N ASP A 79 3.73 -6.62 22.02
CA ASP A 79 4.39 -7.69 21.27
C ASP A 79 5.64 -7.20 20.58
N ILE A 80 5.57 -6.05 19.88
CA ILE A 80 6.71 -5.48 19.18
C ILE A 80 7.79 -5.05 20.18
N THR A 81 7.41 -4.41 21.29
CA THR A 81 8.36 -3.90 22.30
C THR A 81 9.11 -5.05 22.97
N ARG A 82 8.40 -6.10 23.39
CA ARG A 82 8.98 -7.26 24.07
C ARG A 82 9.90 -8.07 23.16
N ARG A 83 9.49 -8.33 21.91
CA ARG A 83 10.29 -9.16 20.97
C ARG A 83 11.57 -8.46 20.53
N ASN A 84 11.53 -7.14 20.36
CA ASN A 84 12.63 -6.37 19.79
C ASN A 84 13.43 -5.56 20.82
N GLY A 85 13.10 -5.66 22.11
CA GLY A 85 13.75 -4.89 23.17
C GLY A 85 13.61 -3.38 23.00
N LEU A 86 12.49 -2.92 22.44
CA LEU A 86 12.27 -1.49 22.21
C LEU A 86 12.17 -0.75 23.54
N ASN A 87 12.61 0.50 23.54
CA ASN A 87 12.61 1.37 24.71
C ASN A 87 12.50 2.82 24.23
N VAL A 88 12.56 3.78 25.15
CA VAL A 88 12.39 5.22 24.84
C VAL A 88 13.36 5.75 23.78
N ARG A 89 14.53 5.11 23.59
CA ARG A 89 15.49 5.48 22.53
C ARG A 89 15.02 5.12 21.12
N HIS A 90 14.01 4.25 21.02
CA HIS A 90 13.41 3.79 19.77
C HIS A 90 12.09 4.52 19.48
N ALA A 91 12.00 5.81 19.85
CA ALA A 91 10.76 6.57 19.84
C ALA A 91 10.09 6.63 18.44
N GLN A 92 10.87 6.66 17.35
CA GLN A 92 10.34 6.62 15.99
C GLN A 92 9.66 5.29 15.66
N VAL A 93 10.25 4.16 16.07
CA VAL A 93 9.65 2.83 15.89
C VAL A 93 8.38 2.71 16.73
N LEU A 94 8.38 3.26 17.95
CA LEU A 94 7.19 3.31 18.80
C LEU A 94 6.10 4.20 18.21
N ALA A 95 6.44 5.30 17.54
CA ALA A 95 5.50 6.14 16.81
C ALA A 95 4.86 5.38 15.63
N LEU A 96 5.63 4.57 14.90
CA LEU A 96 5.07 3.67 13.87
C LEU A 96 4.17 2.59 14.46
N CYS A 97 4.52 2.02 15.62
CA CYS A 97 3.63 1.08 16.32
C CYS A 97 2.28 1.74 16.63
N ALA A 98 2.31 2.95 17.20
CA ALA A 98 1.09 3.70 17.51
C ALA A 98 0.28 4.04 16.24
N LEU A 99 0.96 4.46 15.18
CA LEU A 99 0.36 4.74 13.87
C LEU A 99 -0.39 3.53 13.32
N TYR A 100 0.26 2.37 13.26
CA TYR A 100 -0.32 1.14 12.71
C TYR A 100 -1.36 0.48 13.62
N ASN A 101 -1.29 0.73 14.93
CA ASN A 101 -2.35 0.35 15.87
C ASN A 101 -3.50 1.39 15.88
N ARG A 102 -3.42 2.44 15.04
CA ARG A 102 -4.41 3.52 14.91
C ARG A 102 -4.69 4.24 16.23
N GLU A 103 -3.68 4.37 17.08
CA GLU A 103 -3.78 5.18 18.28
C GLU A 103 -4.05 6.64 17.88
N GLN A 104 -5.22 7.18 18.26
CA GLN A 104 -5.63 8.56 18.00
C GLN A 104 -5.83 8.91 16.51
N LEU A 105 -6.14 7.93 15.67
CA LEU A 105 -6.43 8.13 14.24
C LEU A 105 -7.86 7.74 13.91
N GLU A 106 -8.55 8.61 13.18
CA GLU A 106 -9.67 8.17 12.36
C GLU A 106 -9.15 7.27 11.23
N ALA A 107 -9.97 6.36 10.73
CA ALA A 107 -9.53 5.35 9.76
C ALA A 107 -9.02 5.99 8.46
N ASP A 108 -7.69 6.05 8.32
CA ASP A 108 -6.99 6.49 7.11
C ASP A 108 -6.07 5.35 6.65
N ASP A 109 -6.36 4.79 5.49
CA ASP A 109 -5.61 3.68 4.89
C ASP A 109 -4.19 4.11 4.46
N ARG A 110 -3.98 5.40 4.17
CA ARG A 110 -2.67 5.97 3.82
C ARG A 110 -1.66 5.89 4.96
N ALA A 111 -2.13 5.82 6.20
CA ALA A 111 -1.30 5.62 7.38
C ALA A 111 -0.67 4.22 7.44
N LEU A 112 -1.24 3.24 6.72
CA LEU A 112 -0.77 1.86 6.69
C LEU A 112 0.03 1.51 5.42
N ALA A 113 0.18 2.44 4.49
CA ALA A 113 0.89 2.20 3.24
C ALA A 113 2.40 2.11 3.45
N ILE A 114 3.07 1.19 2.75
CA ILE A 114 4.52 1.27 2.52
C ILE A 114 4.73 2.00 1.20
N GLU A 115 5.21 3.24 1.26
CA GLU A 115 5.49 4.03 0.07
C GLU A 115 6.86 3.68 -0.48
N ILE A 116 6.94 3.52 -1.81
CA ILE A 116 8.19 3.31 -2.54
C ILE A 116 8.34 4.43 -3.55
N GLN A 117 9.44 5.17 -3.47
CA GLN A 117 9.80 6.22 -4.42
C GLN A 117 10.96 5.75 -5.30
N THR A 118 10.83 5.97 -6.60
CA THR A 118 11.83 5.67 -7.64
C THR A 118 12.27 6.96 -8.32
N ASP A 119 13.52 7.04 -8.77
CA ASP A 119 14.02 8.11 -9.64
C ASP A 119 13.96 7.76 -11.14
N GLN A 120 13.53 6.54 -11.44
CA GLN A 120 13.32 6.02 -12.80
C GLN A 120 11.83 5.73 -13.04
N ASP A 121 11.46 5.70 -14.32
CA ASP A 121 10.12 5.30 -14.74
C ASP A 121 9.78 3.88 -14.29
N VAL A 122 8.55 3.69 -13.82
CA VAL A 122 8.00 2.36 -13.54
C VAL A 122 7.62 1.71 -14.86
N ILE A 123 8.26 0.60 -15.21
CA ILE A 123 7.97 -0.10 -16.46
C ILE A 123 6.64 -0.85 -16.33
N ILE A 124 5.59 -0.32 -16.95
CA ILE A 124 4.26 -0.95 -16.92
C ILE A 124 4.22 -2.20 -17.82
N LYS A 125 4.82 -2.10 -19.00
CA LYS A 125 4.86 -3.19 -19.99
C LYS A 125 5.46 -4.44 -19.36
N ASP A 126 4.84 -5.60 -19.60
CA ASP A 126 5.23 -6.93 -19.09
C ASP A 126 5.20 -7.12 -17.56
N ASN A 127 5.09 -6.04 -16.78
CA ASN A 127 4.99 -6.07 -15.32
C ASN A 127 3.55 -5.88 -14.80
N LEU A 128 2.62 -5.38 -15.62
CA LEU A 128 1.22 -5.25 -15.23
C LEU A 128 0.59 -6.64 -15.09
N MET A 129 0.20 -7.00 -13.86
CA MET A 129 -0.41 -8.30 -13.53
C MET A 129 -1.93 -8.25 -13.55
N GLY A 130 -2.49 -7.12 -13.13
CA GLY A 130 -3.92 -6.91 -13.04
C GLY A 130 -4.26 -5.43 -12.97
N VAL A 131 -5.52 -5.12 -13.26
CA VAL A 131 -6.04 -3.76 -13.19
C VAL A 131 -7.46 -3.79 -12.65
N ILE A 132 -7.76 -2.83 -11.78
CA ILE A 132 -9.11 -2.53 -11.30
C ILE A 132 -9.49 -1.16 -11.85
N LEU A 133 -10.57 -1.09 -12.62
CA LEU A 133 -10.99 0.15 -13.27
C LEU A 133 -12.51 0.29 -13.33
N PRO A 134 -13.04 1.53 -13.39
CA PRO A 134 -14.47 1.75 -13.61
C PRO A 134 -14.92 1.19 -14.96
N ARG A 135 -16.15 0.66 -15.03
CA ARG A 135 -16.78 0.11 -16.24
C ARG A 135 -16.59 0.98 -17.49
N PRO A 136 -16.77 2.32 -17.46
CA PRO A 136 -16.56 3.16 -18.65
C PRO A 136 -15.17 3.04 -19.29
N TYR A 137 -14.11 2.85 -18.49
CA TYR A 137 -12.76 2.66 -19.03
C TYR A 137 -12.56 1.27 -19.64
N PHE A 138 -13.34 0.27 -19.20
CA PHE A 138 -13.26 -1.09 -19.75
C PHE A 138 -13.96 -1.20 -21.10
N ASP A 139 -15.00 -0.39 -21.29
CA ASP A 139 -15.81 -0.42 -22.49
C ASP A 139 -15.04 0.11 -23.71
N ASP A 140 -13.98 0.89 -23.47
CA ASP A 140 -12.96 1.25 -24.47
C ASP A 140 -12.33 0.00 -25.11
N SER A 141 -12.43 -0.09 -26.44
CA SER A 141 -12.00 -1.27 -27.19
C SER A 141 -10.49 -1.46 -27.19
N ASP A 142 -9.73 -0.38 -27.18
CA ASP A 142 -8.27 -0.41 -27.28
C ASP A 142 -7.66 -0.87 -25.95
N LEU A 143 -8.17 -0.38 -24.82
CA LEU A 143 -7.79 -0.85 -23.49
C LEU A 143 -8.15 -2.32 -23.28
N ARG A 144 -9.37 -2.73 -23.65
CA ARG A 144 -9.79 -4.13 -23.54
C ARG A 144 -8.93 -5.05 -24.39
N LYS A 145 -8.56 -4.63 -25.60
CA LYS A 145 -7.64 -5.36 -26.48
C LYS A 145 -6.25 -5.46 -25.84
N PHE A 146 -5.71 -4.34 -25.37
CA PHE A 146 -4.42 -4.28 -24.70
C PHE A 146 -4.34 -5.25 -23.50
N PHE A 147 -5.32 -5.22 -22.60
CA PHE A 147 -5.31 -6.12 -21.43
C PHE A 147 -5.38 -7.59 -21.82
N LYS A 148 -6.22 -7.93 -22.82
CA LYS A 148 -6.34 -9.30 -23.32
C LYS A 148 -5.04 -9.80 -23.94
N GLU A 149 -4.40 -8.98 -24.78
CA GLU A 149 -3.14 -9.34 -25.47
C GLU A 149 -1.97 -9.50 -24.50
N ASN A 150 -1.98 -8.76 -23.39
CA ASN A 150 -0.92 -8.80 -22.38
C ASN A 150 -1.23 -9.75 -21.21
N GLY A 151 -2.33 -10.52 -21.26
CA GLY A 151 -2.70 -11.47 -20.20
C GLY A 151 -2.96 -10.83 -18.83
N VAL A 152 -3.37 -9.56 -18.83
CA VAL A 152 -3.66 -8.78 -17.62
C VAL A 152 -5.01 -9.23 -17.04
N ILE A 153 -5.06 -9.50 -15.73
CA ILE A 153 -6.33 -9.82 -15.07
C ILE A 153 -7.09 -8.52 -14.84
N VAL A 154 -8.23 -8.36 -15.50
CA VAL A 154 -9.06 -7.17 -15.35
C VAL A 154 -10.22 -7.44 -14.40
N LYS A 155 -10.40 -6.52 -13.44
CA LYS A 155 -11.63 -6.38 -12.66
C LYS A 155 -12.21 -5.01 -12.96
N GLN A 156 -13.52 -4.96 -13.16
CA GLN A 156 -14.22 -3.70 -13.30
C GLN A 156 -15.25 -3.54 -12.19
N TYR A 157 -15.62 -2.30 -11.93
CA TYR A 157 -16.71 -1.96 -11.04
C TYR A 157 -17.66 -0.95 -11.68
N ASP A 158 -18.93 -1.02 -11.30
CA ASP A 158 -19.96 -0.11 -11.80
C ASP A 158 -19.88 1.23 -11.06
N THR A 159 -20.20 2.31 -11.77
CA THR A 159 -20.14 3.66 -11.22
C THR A 159 -21.52 4.13 -10.80
N TYR A 160 -21.66 4.48 -9.53
CA TYR A 160 -22.82 5.07 -8.88
C TYR A 160 -22.56 6.54 -8.50
N PRO A 161 -23.60 7.38 -8.30
CA PRO A 161 -23.45 8.77 -7.88
C PRO A 161 -23.14 8.88 -6.36
N ILE A 162 -22.06 8.23 -5.93
CA ILE A 162 -21.55 8.19 -4.55
C ILE A 162 -20.15 8.82 -4.49
N ASN A 163 -19.65 9.08 -3.29
CA ASN A 163 -18.28 9.54 -3.11
C ASN A 163 -17.28 8.45 -3.54
N SER A 164 -16.06 8.85 -3.90
CA SER A 164 -15.00 7.92 -4.33
C SER A 164 -14.62 6.91 -3.24
N GLU A 165 -14.74 7.30 -1.96
CA GLU A 165 -14.53 6.43 -0.80
C GLU A 165 -15.47 5.22 -0.79
N GLY A 166 -16.69 5.35 -1.33
CA GLY A 166 -17.66 4.28 -1.43
C GLY A 166 -17.19 3.08 -2.27
N TYR A 167 -16.17 3.26 -3.11
CA TYR A 167 -15.62 2.18 -3.95
C TYR A 167 -14.44 1.45 -3.31
N ILE A 168 -13.90 1.93 -2.19
CA ILE A 168 -12.69 1.36 -1.57
C ILE A 168 -12.89 -0.13 -1.26
N ALA A 169 -14.04 -0.51 -0.68
CA ALA A 169 -14.34 -1.90 -0.37
C ALA A 169 -14.39 -2.80 -1.62
N GLU A 170 -14.94 -2.30 -2.72
CA GLU A 170 -15.00 -3.03 -3.99
C GLU A 170 -13.61 -3.18 -4.62
N VAL A 171 -12.80 -2.12 -4.57
CA VAL A 171 -11.40 -2.13 -4.99
C VAL A 171 -10.60 -3.19 -4.21
N TYR A 172 -10.66 -3.19 -2.87
CA TYR A 172 -9.96 -4.19 -2.06
C TYR A 172 -10.43 -5.62 -2.34
N THR A 173 -11.74 -5.81 -2.56
CA THR A 173 -12.29 -7.12 -2.94
C THR A 173 -11.76 -7.59 -4.29
N ALA A 174 -11.69 -6.68 -5.26
CA ALA A 174 -11.13 -6.95 -6.58
C ALA A 174 -9.62 -7.27 -6.51
N VAL A 175 -8.85 -6.52 -5.71
CA VAL A 175 -7.41 -6.79 -5.46
C VAL A 175 -7.23 -8.18 -4.84
N LYS A 176 -7.98 -8.52 -3.79
CA LYS A 176 -7.93 -9.85 -3.15
C LYS A 176 -8.14 -10.97 -4.18
N SER A 177 -9.19 -10.84 -5.01
CA SER A 177 -9.51 -11.82 -6.04
C SER A 177 -8.40 -11.96 -7.10
N ILE A 178 -7.69 -10.89 -7.44
CA ILE A 178 -6.54 -10.96 -8.35
C ILE A 178 -5.37 -11.68 -7.69
N TYR A 179 -5.06 -11.37 -6.43
CA TYR A 179 -3.98 -12.03 -5.68
C TYR A 179 -4.23 -13.53 -5.49
N GLU A 180 -5.45 -13.93 -5.15
CA GLU A 180 -5.85 -15.36 -5.07
C GLU A 180 -5.65 -16.07 -6.41
N LYS A 181 -6.12 -15.48 -7.52
CA LYS A 181 -5.97 -16.05 -8.86
C LYS A 181 -4.51 -16.17 -9.31
N LYS A 182 -3.62 -15.35 -8.76
CA LYS A 182 -2.17 -15.40 -8.99
C LYS A 182 -1.43 -16.30 -7.99
N GLY A 183 -2.11 -16.84 -6.98
CA GLY A 183 -1.50 -17.65 -5.92
C GLY A 183 -0.59 -16.85 -4.97
N LEU A 184 -0.84 -15.54 -4.83
CA LEU A 184 -0.06 -14.66 -3.95
C LEU A 184 -0.59 -14.64 -2.51
N ILE A 185 -1.87 -14.98 -2.32
CA ILE A 185 -2.51 -15.15 -1.01
C ILE A 185 -3.43 -16.37 -1.06
N ASP A 186 -3.60 -17.04 0.08
CA ASP A 186 -4.58 -18.12 0.23
C ASP A 186 -6.01 -17.55 0.30
N GLY A 187 -6.93 -18.18 -0.44
CA GLY A 187 -8.36 -17.81 -0.53
C GLY A 187 -9.14 -17.94 0.77
#